data_AF-A0A7J9QT17-F1
#
_entry.id   AF-A0A7J9QT17-F1
#
_cell.length_a   1.000
_cell.length_b   1.000
_cell.length_c   1.000
_cell.angle_alpha   90.00
_cell.angle_beta   90.00
_cell.angle_gamma   90.00
#
_symmetry.space_group_name_H-M   'P 1'
#
loop_
_entity.id
_entity.type
_entity.pdbx_description
1 polymer ?
#
loop_
_entity_poly.entity_id
_entity_poly.type
_entity_poly.pdbx_seq_one_letter_code
_entity_poly.pdbx_strand_id
1 'polypeptide(L)' 'MGFEPTDVSYSKLDVEGPAPFRESGVYEVQISIVTERPPEDQLKNKTFSSMWSGNFHLRVRNGTFS' A
#
# COMPACT_ATOMS: atom_id res chain seq x y z
N MET A 1 -25.10 -24.11 23.84
CA MET A 1 -24.01 -24.29 22.86
C MET A 1 -23.74 -22.91 22.29
N GLY A 2 -22.81 -22.16 22.88
CA GLY A 2 -22.44 -20.83 22.42
C GLY A 2 -21.33 -20.97 21.40
N PHE A 3 -21.49 -20.39 20.22
CA PHE A 3 -20.40 -20.26 19.27
C PHE A 3 -19.45 -19.20 19.85
N GLU A 4 -18.27 -19.60 20.31
CA GLU A 4 -17.19 -18.64 20.52
C GLU A 4 -16.80 -18.11 19.13
N PRO A 5 -16.74 -16.78 18.93
CA PRO A 5 -16.20 -16.25 17.69
C PRO A 5 -14.72 -16.65 17.64
N THR A 6 -14.37 -17.49 16.66
CA THR A 6 -12.98 -17.76 16.32
C THR A 6 -12.30 -16.42 16.08
N ASP A 7 -11.28 -16.10 16.87
CA ASP A 7 -10.39 -14.96 16.63
C ASP A 7 -9.73 -15.17 15.26
N VAL A 8 -10.37 -14.64 14.22
CA VAL A 8 -9.78 -14.55 12.89
C VAL A 8 -8.73 -13.46 12.98
N SER A 9 -7.49 -13.87 13.21
CA SER A 9 -6.34 -12.98 13.14
C SER A 9 -6.20 -12.46 11.70
N TYR A 10 -6.68 -11.24 11.46
CA TYR A 10 -6.46 -10.56 10.20
C TYR A 10 -5.01 -10.06 10.17
N SER A 11 -4.24 -10.50 9.17
CA SER A 11 -2.95 -9.90 8.88
C SER A 11 -3.14 -8.45 8.44
N LYS A 12 -2.73 -7.51 9.27
CA LYS A 12 -2.74 -6.07 8.96
C LYS A 12 -1.39 -5.66 8.38
N LEU A 13 -1.44 -4.89 7.29
CA LEU A 13 -0.27 -4.20 6.74
C LEU A 13 -0.47 -2.70 6.93
N ASP A 14 0.41 -2.08 7.71
CA ASP A 14 0.49 -0.63 7.86
C ASP A 14 1.54 -0.07 6.90
N VAL A 15 1.20 1.00 6.17
CA VAL A 15 2.07 1.64 5.18
C VAL A 15 2.26 3.10 5.55
N GLU A 16 3.51 3.46 5.87
CA GLU A 16 3.93 4.82 6.20
C GLU A 16 5.18 5.16 5.38
N GLY A 17 5.35 6.42 5.01
CA GLY A 17 6.55 6.82 4.31
C GLY A 17 6.50 8.19 3.66
N PRO A 18 7.63 8.67 3.11
CA PRO A 18 7.67 9.96 2.45
C PRO A 18 6.74 9.97 1.24
N ALA A 19 5.90 11.00 1.16
CA ALA A 19 5.07 11.26 0.01
C ALA A 19 5.84 12.11 -1.01
N PRO A 20 5.67 11.88 -2.33
CA PRO A 20 6.25 12.74 -3.36
C PRO A 20 5.56 14.12 -3.41
N PHE A 21 4.53 14.34 -2.59
CA PHE A 21 3.73 15.55 -2.53
C PHE A 21 4.05 16.33 -1.24
N ARG A 22 4.26 17.64 -1.37
CA ARG A 22 4.48 18.54 -0.22
C ARG A 22 3.17 19.04 0.40
N GLU A 23 2.11 19.01 -0.38
CA GLU A 23 0.79 19.46 0.03
C GLU A 23 0.08 18.38 0.83
N SER A 24 -0.65 18.80 1.86
CA SER A 24 -1.49 17.87 2.63
C SER A 24 -2.80 17.63 1.90
N GLY A 25 -3.27 16.39 1.89
CA GLY A 25 -4.44 16.01 1.10
C GLY A 25 -4.73 14.51 1.17
N VAL A 26 -5.72 14.07 0.40
CA VAL A 26 -6.00 12.64 0.17
C VAL A 26 -5.61 12.33 -1.26
N TYR A 27 -4.81 11.29 -1.45
CA TYR A 27 -4.24 10.91 -2.73
C TYR A 27 -4.62 9.47 -3.05
N GLU A 28 -4.97 9.23 -4.31
CA GLU A 28 -5.09 7.88 -4.83
C GLU A 28 -3.68 7.29 -4.98
N VAL A 29 -3.47 6.12 -4.40
CA VAL A 29 -2.24 5.37 -4.50
C VAL A 29 -2.54 3.93 -4.88
N GLN A 30 -1.61 3.31 -5.59
CA GLN A 30 -1.62 1.89 -5.87
C GLN A 30 -0.53 1.22 -5.05
N ILE A 31 -0.89 0.19 -4.28
CA ILE A 31 0.04 -0.66 -3.56
C ILE A 31 0.11 -1.99 -4.29
N SER A 32 1.32 -2.46 -4.58
CA SER A 32 1.56 -3.73 -5.27
C SER A 32 2.55 -4.60 -4.49
N ILE A 33 2.24 -5.88 -4.34
CA ILE A 33 3.12 -6.89 -3.75
C ILE A 33 3.80 -7.66 -4.88
N VAL A 34 5.11 -7.75 -4.84
CA VAL A 34 5.96 -8.41 -5.84
C VAL A 34 6.89 -9.42 -5.14
N THR A 35 7.23 -10.52 -5.82
CA THR A 35 8.14 -11.55 -5.28
C THR A 35 9.60 -11.12 -5.26
N GLU A 36 9.97 -10.28 -6.20
CA GLU A 36 11.33 -9.79 -6.41
C GLU A 36 11.28 -8.31 -6.77
N ARG A 37 12.32 -7.57 -6.39
CA ARG A 37 12.42 -6.14 -6.72
C ARG A 37 12.58 -6.01 -8.25
N PRO A 38 11.67 -5.34 -8.96
CA PRO A 38 11.80 -5.15 -10.39
C PRO A 38 13.02 -4.27 -10.72
N PRO A 39 13.60 -4.40 -11.92
CA PRO A 39 14.60 -3.45 -12.39
C PRO A 39 14.01 -2.03 -12.47
N GLU A 40 14.89 -1.02 -12.38
CA GLU A 40 14.47 0.38 -12.22
C GLU A 40 13.59 0.88 -13.37
N ASP A 41 13.89 0.49 -14.62
CA ASP A 41 13.08 0.85 -15.79
C ASP A 41 11.65 0.28 -15.73
N GLN A 42 11.47 -0.92 -15.18
CA GLN A 42 10.14 -1.50 -15.00
C GLN A 42 9.36 -0.80 -13.89
N LEU A 43 10.04 -0.41 -12.79
CA LEU A 43 9.46 0.39 -11.71
C LEU A 43 8.95 1.74 -12.22
N LYS A 44 9.77 2.47 -12.99
CA LYS A 44 9.42 3.79 -13.56
C LYS A 44 8.24 3.70 -14.53
N ASN A 45 8.25 2.69 -15.40
CA ASN A 45 7.21 2.51 -16.41
C ASN A 45 5.98 1.73 -15.92
N LYS A 46 6.00 1.26 -14.65
CA LYS A 46 4.95 0.43 -14.05
C LYS A 46 4.62 -0.84 -14.86
N THR A 47 5.63 -1.47 -15.45
CA THR A 47 5.48 -2.65 -16.32
C THR A 47 5.84 -3.97 -15.63
N PHE A 48 6.03 -3.94 -14.31
CA PHE A 48 6.36 -5.12 -13.52
C PHE A 48 5.13 -5.99 -13.21
N SER A 49 5.34 -7.30 -13.08
CA SER A 49 4.29 -8.23 -12.64
C SER A 49 4.11 -8.13 -11.12
N SER A 50 2.86 -8.07 -10.66
CA SER A 50 2.51 -8.07 -9.23
C SER A 50 1.72 -9.32 -8.88
N MET A 51 1.99 -9.89 -7.71
CA MET A 51 1.17 -10.97 -7.14
C MET A 51 -0.20 -10.46 -6.72
N TRP A 52 -0.23 -9.23 -6.24
CA TRP A 52 -1.42 -8.53 -5.81
C TRP A 52 -1.22 -7.04 -5.99
N SER A 53 -2.30 -6.34 -6.34
CA SER A 53 -2.33 -4.89 -6.25
C SER A 53 -3.70 -4.40 -5.84
N GLY A 54 -3.74 -3.23 -5.20
CA GLY A 54 -4.97 -2.56 -4.81
C GLY A 54 -4.81 -1.04 -4.89
N ASN A 55 -5.93 -0.36 -5.13
CA ASN A 55 -6.02 1.10 -5.10
C ASN A 55 -6.56 1.54 -3.75
N PHE A 56 -5.93 2.57 -3.18
CA PHE A 56 -6.21 3.08 -1.85
C PHE A 56 -6.19 4.60 -1.87
N HIS A 57 -6.81 5.18 -0.84
CA HIS A 57 -6.76 6.62 -0.59
C HIS A 57 -5.93 6.86 0.66
N LEU A 58 -4.69 7.31 0.48
CA LEU A 58 -3.81 7.63 1.61
C LEU A 58 -3.83 9.12 1.89
N ARG A 59 -3.71 9.47 3.17
CA ARG A 59 -3.63 10.86 3.57
C ARG A 59 -2.16 11.27 3.58
N VAL A 60 -1.87 12.41 2.98
CA VAL A 60 -0.57 13.08 3.15
C VAL A 60 -0.73 14.16 4.20
N ARG A 61 0.16 14.13 5.20
CA ARG A 61 0.31 15.19 6.19
C ARG A 61 1.79 15.49 6.35
N ASN A 62 2.17 16.76 6.20
CA ASN A 62 3.56 17.21 6.31
C ASN A 62 4.56 16.42 5.42
N GLY A 63 4.13 15.98 4.23
CA GLY A 63 4.98 15.23 3.30
C GLY A 63 5.13 13.74 3.61
N THR A 64 4.28 13.16 4.45
CA THR A 64 4.29 11.73 4.79
C THR A 64 2.92 11.12 4.50
N PHE A 65 2.89 9.94 3.86
CA PHE A 65 1.71 9.09 3.73
C PHE A 65 1.42 8.39 5.06
N SER A 66 0.14 8.37 5.45
CA SER A 66 -0.42 7.65 6.59
C SER A 66 -1.86 7.24 6.33
#